data_AF-A0A3M1EPW6-F1
#
_entry.id   AF-A0A3M1EPW6-F1
#
_cell.length_a   1.000
_cell.length_b   1.000
_cell.length_c   1.000
_cell.angle_alpha   90.00
_cell.angle_beta   90.00
_cell.angle_gamma   90.00
#
_symmetry.space_group_name_H-M   'P 1'
#
loop_
_entity.id
_entity.type
_entity.pdbx_description
1 polymer ?
#
loop_
_entity_poly.entity_id
_entity_poly.type
_entity_poly.pdbx_seq_one_letter_code
_entity_poly.pdbx_strand_id
1 'polypeptide(L)'
;MSEGPLERLEAWLLWLLVTGISWPLGLVIAFVAATRAGQMLPRTAGLALGIAIGGAVVGLAQWLILDLEVRGIGSWMLASAIGWTIGLTAAAPVAGMTHLLIGKAVSGALGGCVFGLAQWMALHHSMKQRNQWLAFMVAGWTVSLTLGMTLLGNAGSPVPNSSLLNLALAGAVGWLLIGMLAILVIVLLLPRLEKKDTESDVKWWPPL
;
A
#
# COMPACT_ATOMS: atom_id res chain seq x y z
N MET A 1 0.13 -24.15 -15.15
CA MET A 1 -1.32 -23.89 -15.11
C MET A 1 -1.51 -22.38 -15.10
N SER A 2 -2.26 -21.81 -16.04
CA SER A 2 -2.52 -20.38 -16.04
C SER A 2 -3.62 -20.06 -15.03
N GLU A 3 -3.31 -19.28 -14.00
CA GLU A 3 -4.32 -18.73 -13.09
C GLU A 3 -5.43 -18.03 -13.87
N GLY A 4 -6.67 -18.27 -13.44
CA GLY A 4 -7.85 -17.66 -14.02
C GLY A 4 -7.86 -16.13 -13.82
N PRO A 5 -8.61 -15.37 -14.63
CA PRO A 5 -8.76 -13.92 -14.44
C PRO A 5 -9.36 -13.56 -13.07
N LEU A 6 -10.20 -14.43 -12.48
CA LEU A 6 -10.82 -14.22 -11.17
C LEU A 6 -9.82 -14.39 -10.01
N GLU A 7 -9.02 -15.46 -10.02
CA GLU A 7 -7.98 -15.71 -9.00
C GLU A 7 -6.98 -14.53 -8.95
N ARG A 8 -6.59 -14.02 -10.11
CA ARG A 8 -5.74 -12.83 -10.20
C ARG A 8 -6.40 -11.60 -9.59
N LEU A 9 -7.68 -11.36 -9.87
CA LEU A 9 -8.41 -10.22 -9.31
C LEU A 9 -8.49 -10.32 -7.78
N GLU A 10 -8.78 -11.51 -7.25
CA GLU A 10 -8.83 -11.76 -5.81
C GLU A 10 -7.48 -11.49 -5.14
N ALA A 11 -6.38 -11.98 -5.70
CA ALA A 11 -5.03 -11.71 -5.20
C ALA A 11 -4.71 -10.21 -5.15
N TRP A 12 -5.08 -9.45 -6.20
CA TRP A 12 -4.91 -8.00 -6.23
C TRP A 12 -5.79 -7.29 -5.18
N LEU A 13 -7.03 -7.75 -4.96
CA LEU A 13 -7.91 -7.17 -3.95
C LEU A 13 -7.43 -7.49 -2.52
N LEU A 14 -6.92 -8.69 -2.27
CA LEU A 14 -6.30 -9.07 -0.99
C LEU A 14 -5.05 -8.24 -0.72
N TRP A 15 -4.22 -8.03 -1.75
CA TRP A 15 -3.06 -7.15 -1.66
C TRP A 15 -3.45 -5.71 -1.34
N LEU A 16 -4.50 -5.18 -2.00
CA LEU A 16 -5.04 -3.85 -1.72
C LEU A 16 -5.55 -3.72 -0.29
N LEU A 17 -6.31 -4.72 0.17
CA LEU A 17 -6.82 -4.78 1.53
C LEU A 17 -5.69 -4.72 2.56
N VAL A 18 -4.69 -5.59 2.42
CA VAL A 18 -3.60 -5.64 3.40
C VAL A 18 -2.69 -4.45 3.32
N THR A 19 -2.47 -3.89 2.14
CA THR A 19 -1.81 -2.58 2.02
C THR A 19 -2.63 -1.50 2.74
N GLY A 20 -3.95 -1.52 2.57
CA GLY A 20 -4.90 -0.61 3.23
C GLY A 20 -4.82 -0.65 4.76
N ILE A 21 -4.83 -1.84 5.35
CA ILE A 21 -4.74 -2.04 6.82
C ILE A 21 -3.32 -1.78 7.34
N SER A 22 -2.30 -2.18 6.59
CA SER A 22 -0.91 -2.04 7.02
C SER A 22 -0.44 -0.59 7.03
N TRP A 23 -1.09 0.28 6.25
CA TRP A 23 -0.74 1.69 6.19
C TRP A 23 -0.92 2.44 7.51
N PRO A 24 -2.12 2.47 8.14
CA PRO A 24 -2.29 3.05 9.48
C PRO A 24 -1.34 2.45 10.50
N LEU A 25 -1.15 1.12 10.48
CA LEU A 25 -0.23 0.43 11.38
C LEU A 25 1.21 0.92 11.17
N GLY A 26 1.66 0.98 9.93
CA GLY A 26 2.97 1.50 9.53
C GLY A 26 3.17 2.95 9.97
N LEU A 27 2.13 3.78 9.93
CA LEU A 27 2.19 5.16 10.43
C LEU A 27 2.31 5.24 11.95
N VAL A 28 1.57 4.44 12.69
CA VAL A 28 1.69 4.38 14.16
C VAL A 28 3.12 4.00 14.53
N ILE A 29 3.66 2.97 13.88
CA ILE A 29 5.04 2.52 14.10
C ILE A 29 6.04 3.61 13.68
N ALA A 30 5.84 4.25 12.53
CA ALA A 30 6.70 5.33 12.05
C ALA A 30 6.72 6.51 13.02
N PHE A 31 5.57 6.90 13.56
CA PHE A 31 5.44 7.99 14.52
C PHE A 31 6.15 7.67 15.84
N VAL A 32 5.93 6.48 16.37
CA VAL A 32 6.60 6.01 17.60
C VAL A 32 8.12 5.97 17.38
N ALA A 33 8.57 5.37 16.28
CA ALA A 33 9.99 5.29 15.95
C ALA A 33 10.61 6.68 15.75
N ALA A 34 9.92 7.60 15.06
CA ALA A 34 10.40 8.97 14.86
C ALA A 34 10.51 9.75 16.17
N THR A 35 9.55 9.57 17.09
CA THR A 35 9.56 10.24 18.39
C THR A 35 10.70 9.72 19.25
N ARG A 36 10.93 8.41 19.28
CA ARG A 36 12.06 7.80 20.00
C ARG A 36 13.39 8.21 19.40
N ALA A 37 13.52 8.14 18.09
CA ALA A 37 14.74 8.54 17.38
C ALA A 37 15.04 10.03 17.56
N GLY A 38 14.02 10.90 17.57
CA GLY A 38 14.15 12.34 17.79
C GLY A 38 14.67 12.73 19.19
N GLN A 39 14.71 11.79 20.15
CA GLN A 39 15.37 12.00 21.44
C GLN A 39 16.90 11.90 21.32
N MET A 40 17.41 11.25 20.28
CA MET A 40 18.82 10.92 20.08
C MET A 40 19.42 11.53 18.80
N LEU A 41 18.57 11.84 17.81
CA LEU A 41 18.96 12.29 16.48
C LEU A 41 18.31 13.64 16.15
N PRO A 42 18.86 14.41 15.20
CA PRO A 42 18.18 15.56 14.63
C PRO A 42 16.78 15.21 14.15
N ARG A 43 15.81 16.13 14.32
CA ARG A 43 14.39 15.91 14.01
C ARG A 43 14.15 15.31 12.62
N THR A 44 14.87 15.78 11.60
CA THR A 44 14.75 15.31 10.22
C THR A 44 15.23 13.87 10.06
N ALA A 45 16.35 13.51 10.69
CA ALA A 45 16.87 12.14 10.70
C ALA A 45 15.95 11.18 11.47
N GLY A 46 15.41 11.61 12.62
CA GLY A 46 14.42 10.84 13.37
C GLY A 46 13.15 10.57 12.57
N LEU A 47 12.61 11.60 11.89
CA LEU A 47 11.46 11.45 11.00
C LEU A 47 11.74 10.51 9.83
N ALA A 48 12.87 10.67 9.14
CA ALA A 48 13.24 9.80 8.03
C ALA A 48 13.39 8.33 8.48
N LEU A 49 14.02 8.09 9.64
CA LEU A 49 14.14 6.76 10.21
C LEU A 49 12.78 6.16 10.57
N GLY A 50 11.90 6.95 11.19
CA GLY A 50 10.54 6.50 11.49
C GLY A 50 9.76 6.12 10.23
N ILE A 51 9.76 6.97 9.21
CA ILE A 51 9.11 6.70 7.92
C ILE A 51 9.69 5.44 7.27
N ALA A 52 11.02 5.28 7.28
CA ALA A 52 11.68 4.09 6.74
C ALA A 52 11.24 2.81 7.47
N ILE A 53 11.17 2.83 8.81
CA ILE A 53 10.70 1.70 9.61
C ILE A 53 9.24 1.38 9.30
N GLY A 54 8.36 2.39 9.25
CA GLY A 54 6.96 2.20 8.89
C GLY A 54 6.79 1.59 7.50
N GLY A 55 7.57 2.07 6.52
CA GLY A 55 7.60 1.53 5.17
C GLY A 55 8.12 0.09 5.11
N ALA A 56 9.12 -0.25 5.91
CA ALA A 56 9.61 -1.63 6.01
C ALA A 56 8.54 -2.57 6.58
N VAL A 57 7.78 -2.14 7.58
CA VAL A 57 6.68 -2.92 8.16
C VAL A 57 5.56 -3.13 7.15
N VAL A 58 5.18 -2.09 6.42
CA VAL A 58 4.18 -2.21 5.34
C VAL A 58 4.69 -3.16 4.24
N GLY A 59 5.96 -3.04 3.86
CA GLY A 59 6.61 -3.95 2.92
C GLY A 59 6.57 -5.40 3.40
N LEU A 60 6.86 -5.65 4.68
CA LEU A 60 6.78 -6.98 5.29
C LEU A 60 5.36 -7.55 5.22
N ALA A 61 4.34 -6.75 5.56
CA ALA A 61 2.94 -7.18 5.49
C ALA A 61 2.49 -7.47 4.05
N GLN A 62 2.91 -6.63 3.09
CA GLN A 62 2.68 -6.87 1.67
C GLN A 62 3.34 -8.16 1.20
N TRP A 63 4.57 -8.43 1.64
CA TRP A 63 5.32 -9.62 1.27
C TRP A 63 4.61 -10.92 1.69
N LEU A 64 4.02 -10.96 2.89
CA LEU A 64 3.31 -12.13 3.40
C LEU A 64 2.12 -12.57 2.53
N ILE A 65 1.56 -11.65 1.75
CA ILE A 65 0.45 -11.93 0.84
C ILE A 65 0.90 -12.06 -0.59
N LEU A 66 1.95 -11.32 -0.96
CA LEU A 66 2.36 -11.28 -2.33
C LEU A 66 2.71 -12.68 -2.82
N ASP A 67 3.35 -13.58 -2.05
CA ASP A 67 3.82 -14.91 -2.52
C ASP A 67 4.37 -14.91 -3.97
N LEU A 68 4.83 -13.74 -4.41
CA LEU A 68 5.04 -13.39 -5.80
C LEU A 68 6.50 -13.12 -5.88
N GLU A 69 7.17 -13.91 -6.72
CA GLU A 69 8.43 -13.66 -7.44
C GLU A 69 9.14 -12.33 -7.11
N VAL A 70 9.47 -12.10 -5.85
CA VAL A 70 10.31 -11.02 -5.38
C VAL A 70 11.69 -11.60 -5.18
N ARG A 71 12.72 -10.79 -5.41
CA ARG A 71 14.12 -11.25 -5.28
C ARG A 71 14.49 -11.68 -3.85
N GLY A 72 13.61 -11.41 -2.89
CA GLY A 72 13.71 -11.82 -1.49
C GLY A 72 13.07 -10.78 -0.57
N ILE A 73 12.65 -11.22 0.62
CA ILE A 73 11.98 -10.39 1.63
C ILE A 73 12.75 -9.10 1.96
N GLY A 74 14.07 -9.20 2.14
CA GLY A 74 14.92 -8.06 2.48
C GLY A 74 14.94 -6.99 1.39
N SER A 75 14.99 -7.40 0.12
CA SER A 75 14.96 -6.47 -1.01
C SER A 75 13.62 -5.73 -1.12
N TRP A 76 12.52 -6.44 -0.84
CA TRP A 76 11.18 -5.86 -0.87
C TRP A 76 10.95 -4.88 0.28
N MET A 77 11.32 -5.26 1.50
CA MET A 77 11.24 -4.38 2.67
C MET A 77 12.08 -3.12 2.49
N LEU A 78 13.30 -3.25 1.97
CA LEU A 78 14.18 -2.12 1.70
C LEU A 78 13.58 -1.20 0.62
N ALA A 79 13.09 -1.76 -0.48
CA ALA A 79 12.41 -1.00 -1.52
C ALA A 79 11.19 -0.24 -0.98
N SER A 80 10.37 -0.87 -0.13
CA SER A 80 9.24 -0.21 0.53
C SER A 80 9.70 0.89 1.48
N ALA A 81 10.73 0.66 2.30
CA ALA A 81 11.28 1.67 3.20
C ALA A 81 11.81 2.91 2.44
N ILE A 82 12.55 2.68 1.35
CA ILE A 82 13.07 3.74 0.47
C ILE A 82 11.91 4.47 -0.22
N GLY A 83 10.95 3.73 -0.78
CA GLY A 83 9.77 4.27 -1.43
C GLY A 83 8.99 5.21 -0.49
N TRP A 84 8.73 4.75 0.74
CA TRP A 84 8.11 5.54 1.81
C TRP A 84 8.87 6.83 2.09
N THR A 85 10.17 6.72 2.34
CA THR A 85 10.99 7.84 2.75
C THR A 85 11.11 8.89 1.65
N ILE A 86 11.47 8.47 0.43
CA ILE A 86 11.68 9.39 -0.68
C ILE A 86 10.34 9.90 -1.21
N GLY A 87 9.35 9.02 -1.39
CA GLY A 87 8.09 9.37 -2.02
C GLY A 87 7.25 10.34 -1.19
N LEU A 88 7.14 10.14 0.13
CA LEU A 88 6.43 11.10 1.01
C LEU A 88 7.18 12.44 1.08
N THR A 89 8.51 12.39 1.15
CA THR A 89 9.32 13.62 1.18
C THR A 89 9.21 14.41 -0.12
N ALA A 90 9.20 13.74 -1.28
CA ALA A 90 9.05 14.36 -2.59
C ALA A 90 7.62 14.89 -2.81
N ALA A 91 6.61 14.19 -2.29
CA ALA A 91 5.20 14.56 -2.43
C ALA A 91 4.79 15.76 -1.54
N ALA A 92 5.50 16.01 -0.43
CA ALA A 92 5.14 17.03 0.56
C ALA A 92 5.19 18.49 0.05
N PRO A 93 6.25 18.94 -0.66
CA PRO A 93 6.28 20.30 -1.23
C PRO A 93 5.12 20.54 -2.20
N VAL A 94 4.79 19.53 -3.01
CA VAL A 94 3.70 19.61 -4.00
C VAL A 94 2.35 19.67 -3.30
N ALA A 95 2.13 18.88 -2.24
CA ALA A 95 0.89 18.93 -1.46
C ALA A 95 0.65 20.30 -0.79
N GLY A 96 1.73 21.01 -0.46
CA GLY A 96 1.66 22.35 0.14
C GLY A 96 1.16 23.44 -0.80
N MET A 97 1.19 23.22 -2.12
CA MET A 97 0.83 24.23 -3.11
C MET A 97 -0.68 24.26 -3.43
N THR A 98 -1.52 23.45 -2.77
CA THR A 98 -2.73 22.95 -3.44
C THR A 98 -4.00 23.06 -2.62
N HIS A 99 -4.73 24.17 -2.80
CA HIS A 99 -6.16 24.23 -2.53
C HIS A 99 -6.99 23.48 -3.60
N LEU A 100 -6.37 23.10 -4.71
CA LEU A 100 -7.01 22.50 -5.88
C LEU A 100 -6.83 20.98 -5.90
N LEU A 101 -7.87 20.26 -6.37
CA LEU A 101 -7.86 18.80 -6.54
C LEU A 101 -6.67 18.28 -7.37
N ILE A 102 -6.30 19.03 -8.42
CA ILE A 102 -5.18 18.69 -9.32
C ILE A 102 -3.89 18.51 -8.53
N GLY A 103 -3.63 19.36 -7.55
CA GLY A 103 -2.39 19.32 -6.83
C GLY A 103 -2.28 18.16 -5.83
N LYS A 104 -3.40 17.76 -5.23
CA LYS A 104 -3.51 16.53 -4.45
C LYS A 104 -3.23 15.30 -5.32
N ALA A 105 -3.78 15.30 -6.54
CA ALA A 105 -3.56 14.25 -7.52
C ALA A 105 -2.10 14.18 -7.98
N VAL A 106 -1.45 15.32 -8.27
CA VAL A 106 -0.03 15.36 -8.65
C VAL A 106 0.87 14.88 -7.51
N SER A 107 0.57 15.26 -6.26
CA SER A 107 1.30 14.76 -5.08
C SER A 107 1.19 13.23 -4.96
N GLY A 108 -0.01 12.68 -5.15
CA GLY A 108 -0.25 11.23 -5.22
C GLY A 108 0.45 10.54 -6.38
N ALA A 109 0.43 11.12 -7.58
CA ALA A 109 1.13 10.56 -8.74
C ALA A 109 2.65 10.54 -8.51
N LEU A 110 3.22 11.62 -7.97
CA LEU A 110 4.64 11.71 -7.65
C LEU A 110 5.06 10.67 -6.61
N GLY A 111 4.29 10.56 -5.51
CA GLY A 111 4.50 9.51 -4.52
C GLY A 111 4.41 8.13 -5.15
N GLY A 112 3.32 7.82 -5.85
CA GLY A 112 3.12 6.53 -6.51
C GLY A 112 4.22 6.16 -7.51
N CYS A 113 4.75 7.13 -8.25
CA CYS A 113 5.90 6.93 -9.14
C CYS A 113 7.14 6.48 -8.36
N VAL A 114 7.52 7.23 -7.32
CA VAL A 114 8.73 6.92 -6.52
C VAL A 114 8.61 5.57 -5.84
N PHE A 115 7.47 5.30 -5.20
CA PHE A 115 7.21 4.02 -4.55
C PHE A 115 7.18 2.86 -5.55
N GLY A 116 6.45 3.04 -6.65
CA GLY A 116 6.31 2.04 -7.69
C GLY A 116 7.66 1.69 -8.33
N LEU A 117 8.50 2.69 -8.60
CA LEU A 117 9.86 2.47 -9.12
C LEU A 117 10.75 1.74 -8.11
N ALA A 118 10.71 2.12 -6.83
CA ALA A 118 11.47 1.46 -5.79
C ALA A 118 11.12 -0.03 -5.71
N GLN A 119 9.82 -0.36 -5.65
CA GLN A 119 9.34 -1.75 -5.60
C GLN A 119 9.56 -2.50 -6.91
N TRP A 120 9.41 -1.84 -8.06
CA TRP A 120 9.66 -2.43 -9.39
C TRP A 120 11.10 -2.94 -9.56
N MET A 121 12.08 -2.31 -8.88
CA MET A 121 13.46 -2.79 -8.85
C MET A 121 13.64 -4.05 -8.00
N ALA A 122 12.80 -4.26 -7.00
CA ALA A 122 12.80 -5.46 -6.14
C ALA A 122 12.01 -6.64 -6.72
N LEU A 123 11.10 -6.39 -7.67
CA LEU A 123 10.39 -7.44 -8.41
C LEU A 123 11.36 -8.27 -9.26
N HIS A 124 11.11 -9.58 -9.34
CA HIS A 124 11.85 -10.46 -10.23
C HIS A 124 11.50 -10.18 -11.71
N HIS A 125 12.45 -10.39 -12.61
CA HIS A 125 12.28 -10.09 -14.04
C HIS A 125 11.26 -11.01 -14.73
N SER A 126 11.00 -12.20 -14.18
CA SER A 126 10.02 -13.16 -14.72
C SER A 126 8.57 -12.73 -14.51
N MET A 127 8.31 -11.78 -13.61
CA MET A 127 6.95 -11.39 -13.28
C MET A 127 6.32 -10.69 -14.49
N LYS A 128 5.37 -11.39 -15.15
CA LYS A 128 4.72 -10.94 -16.39
C LYS A 128 4.05 -9.57 -16.26
N GLN A 129 3.63 -9.21 -15.06
CA GLN A 129 2.90 -7.98 -14.75
C GLN A 129 3.79 -6.87 -14.18
N ARG A 130 5.11 -7.05 -14.20
CA ARG A 130 6.07 -6.10 -13.64
C ARG A 130 5.86 -4.67 -14.16
N ASN A 131 5.53 -4.48 -15.43
CA ASN A 131 5.28 -3.14 -15.99
C ASN A 131 3.92 -2.55 -15.58
N GLN A 132 2.92 -3.39 -15.28
CA GLN A 132 1.62 -2.95 -14.79
C GLN A 132 1.71 -2.46 -13.34
N TRP A 133 2.66 -2.99 -12.56
CA TRP A 133 2.92 -2.58 -11.18
C TRP A 133 3.05 -1.06 -11.02
N LEU A 134 3.86 -0.42 -11.87
CA LEU A 134 4.09 1.02 -11.78
C LEU A 134 2.80 1.80 -12.02
N ALA A 135 2.00 1.42 -13.02
CA ALA A 135 0.73 2.06 -13.30
C ALA A 135 -0.25 1.93 -12.12
N PHE A 136 -0.33 0.74 -11.51
CA PHE A 136 -1.16 0.51 -10.33
C PHE A 136 -0.71 1.35 -9.13
N MET A 137 0.60 1.45 -8.89
CA MET A 137 1.14 2.26 -7.80
C MET A 137 0.85 3.74 -8.01
N VAL A 138 1.05 4.26 -9.22
CA VAL A 138 0.71 5.66 -9.55
C VAL A 138 -0.79 5.91 -9.36
N ALA A 139 -1.65 5.06 -9.91
CA ALA A 139 -3.10 5.23 -9.81
C ALA A 139 -3.59 5.12 -8.35
N GLY A 140 -3.17 4.08 -7.62
CA GLY A 140 -3.57 3.83 -6.24
C GLY A 140 -3.16 4.97 -5.31
N TRP A 141 -1.93 5.46 -5.43
CA TRP A 141 -1.47 6.61 -4.63
C TRP A 141 -2.16 7.92 -5.01
N THR A 142 -2.42 8.13 -6.30
CA THR A 142 -3.17 9.31 -6.79
C THR A 142 -4.56 9.33 -6.18
N VAL A 143 -5.30 8.23 -6.27
CA VAL A 143 -6.65 8.11 -5.72
C VAL A 143 -6.62 8.25 -4.20
N SER A 144 -5.73 7.52 -3.53
CA SER A 144 -5.60 7.50 -2.07
C SER A 144 -5.34 8.91 -1.51
N LEU A 145 -4.29 9.60 -1.97
CA LEU A 145 -3.97 10.93 -1.45
C LEU A 145 -5.03 11.97 -1.81
N THR A 146 -5.60 11.89 -3.01
CA THR A 146 -6.68 12.83 -3.41
C THR A 146 -7.90 12.68 -2.51
N LEU A 147 -8.33 11.45 -2.23
CA LEU A 147 -9.44 11.17 -1.33
C LEU A 147 -9.11 11.59 0.10
N GLY A 148 -7.99 11.12 0.64
CA GLY A 148 -7.58 11.38 2.02
C GLY A 148 -7.42 12.88 2.33
N MET A 149 -6.72 13.62 1.46
CA MET A 149 -6.54 15.07 1.64
C MET A 149 -7.85 15.85 1.45
N THR A 150 -8.79 15.35 0.65
CA THR A 150 -10.09 16.01 0.49
C THR A 150 -10.96 15.82 1.72
N LEU A 151 -10.96 14.62 2.30
CA LEU A 151 -11.69 14.35 3.54
C LEU A 151 -11.08 15.10 4.73
N LEU A 152 -9.75 15.06 4.89
CA LEU A 152 -9.08 15.73 6.00
C LEU A 152 -9.07 17.26 5.85
N GLY A 153 -8.96 17.78 4.62
CA GLY A 153 -9.00 19.22 4.35
C GLY A 153 -10.37 19.84 4.60
N ASN A 154 -11.45 19.10 4.34
CA ASN A 154 -12.82 19.55 4.63
C ASN A 154 -13.16 19.48 6.13
N ALA A 155 -12.38 18.72 6.92
CA ALA A 155 -12.60 18.55 8.36
C ALA A 155 -12.09 19.73 9.21
N GLY A 156 -11.65 20.84 8.60
CA GLY A 156 -11.20 22.04 9.32
C GLY A 156 -9.94 21.82 10.17
N SER A 157 -9.12 20.81 9.84
CA SER A 157 -7.93 20.48 10.64
C SER A 157 -6.95 21.66 10.68
N PRO A 158 -6.50 22.09 11.88
CA PRO A 158 -5.62 23.25 12.04
C PRO A 158 -4.16 22.99 11.61
N VAL A 159 -3.84 21.80 11.11
CA VAL A 159 -2.47 21.42 10.72
C VAL A 159 -2.22 21.74 9.24
N PRO A 160 -1.09 22.36 8.85
CA PRO A 160 -0.79 22.69 7.47
C PRO A 160 -0.82 21.47 6.54
N ASN A 161 -1.50 21.59 5.39
CA ASN A 161 -1.59 20.54 4.35
C ASN A 161 -0.21 20.07 3.82
N SER A 162 0.83 20.86 4.02
CA SER A 162 2.22 20.56 3.64
C SER A 162 2.99 19.72 4.66
N SER A 163 2.45 19.49 5.86
CA SER A 163 3.16 18.70 6.87
C SER A 163 3.22 17.23 6.46
N LEU A 164 4.41 16.61 6.61
CA LEU A 164 4.59 15.18 6.34
C LEU A 164 3.60 14.31 7.09
N LEU A 165 3.25 14.69 8.32
CA LEU A 165 2.26 13.99 9.13
C LEU A 165 0.87 14.02 8.48
N ASN A 166 0.41 15.17 7.99
CA ASN A 166 -0.89 15.26 7.30
C ASN A 166 -0.91 14.47 5.99
N LEU A 167 0.17 14.55 5.22
CA LEU A 167 0.32 13.76 3.98
C LEU A 167 0.22 12.27 4.29
N ALA A 168 0.90 11.84 5.35
CA ALA A 168 0.91 10.46 5.78
C ALA A 168 -0.49 10.03 6.26
N LEU A 169 -1.15 10.81 7.12
CA LEU A 169 -2.52 10.55 7.58
C LEU A 169 -3.52 10.50 6.42
N ALA A 170 -3.42 11.44 5.46
CA ALA A 170 -4.23 11.43 4.26
C ALA A 170 -4.02 10.15 3.46
N GLY A 171 -2.77 9.71 3.29
CA GLY A 171 -2.44 8.43 2.68
C GLY A 171 -3.09 7.25 3.40
N ALA A 172 -2.99 7.19 4.73
CA ALA A 172 -3.64 6.12 5.49
C ALA A 172 -5.16 6.11 5.36
N VAL A 173 -5.81 7.28 5.43
CA VAL A 173 -7.27 7.39 5.24
C VAL A 173 -7.66 6.93 3.83
N GLY A 174 -6.97 7.42 2.80
CA GLY A 174 -7.23 7.02 1.42
C GLY A 174 -7.03 5.52 1.18
N TRP A 175 -5.95 4.95 1.70
CA TRP A 175 -5.63 3.54 1.55
C TRP A 175 -6.58 2.63 2.34
N LEU A 176 -7.01 3.05 3.52
CA LEU A 176 -8.07 2.37 4.26
C LEU A 176 -9.37 2.30 3.46
N LEU A 177 -9.79 3.42 2.84
CA LEU A 177 -11.02 3.45 2.04
C LEU A 177 -10.91 2.56 0.80
N ILE A 178 -9.76 2.57 0.11
CA ILE A 178 -9.50 1.67 -1.02
C ILE A 178 -9.53 0.20 -0.54
N GLY A 179 -8.95 -0.09 0.63
CA GLY A 179 -8.99 -1.44 1.22
C GLY A 179 -10.40 -1.89 1.61
N MET A 180 -11.22 -1.00 2.16
CA MET A 180 -12.63 -1.26 2.46
C MET A 180 -13.43 -1.52 1.18
N LEU A 181 -13.18 -0.75 0.12
CA LEU A 181 -13.77 -1.00 -1.19
C LEU A 181 -13.33 -2.35 -1.75
N ALA A 182 -12.06 -2.73 -1.58
CA ALA A 182 -11.57 -4.04 -1.98
C ALA A 182 -12.29 -5.17 -1.24
N ILE A 183 -12.50 -5.06 0.08
CA ILE A 183 -13.34 -6.01 0.85
C ILE A 183 -14.75 -6.08 0.28
N LEU A 184 -15.38 -4.94 0.04
CA LEU A 184 -16.74 -4.89 -0.48
C LEU A 184 -16.86 -5.64 -1.81
N VAL A 185 -15.89 -5.44 -2.71
CA VAL A 185 -15.81 -6.14 -4.00
C VAL A 185 -15.59 -7.64 -3.80
N ILE A 186 -14.67 -8.04 -2.92
CA ILE A 186 -14.44 -9.47 -2.60
C ILE A 186 -15.73 -10.11 -2.06
N VAL A 187 -16.40 -9.47 -1.11
CA VAL A 187 -17.54 -10.05 -0.39
C VAL A 187 -18.81 -10.06 -1.25
N LEU A 188 -19.04 -9.02 -2.06
CA LEU A 188 -20.29 -8.86 -2.80
C LEU A 188 -20.22 -9.28 -4.27
N LEU A 189 -19.07 -9.11 -4.93
CA LEU A 189 -18.96 -9.24 -6.38
C LEU A 189 -18.16 -10.46 -6.82
N LEU A 190 -17.19 -10.92 -6.02
CA LEU A 190 -16.61 -12.24 -6.28
C LEU A 190 -17.65 -13.27 -5.83
N PRO A 191 -18.24 -14.04 -6.76
CA PRO A 191 -19.12 -15.12 -6.37
C PRO A 191 -18.34 -15.96 -5.39
N ARG A 192 -18.90 -16.20 -4.19
CA ARG A 192 -18.39 -17.23 -3.28
C ARG A 192 -18.10 -18.41 -4.19
N LEU A 193 -16.81 -18.76 -4.36
CA LEU A 193 -16.43 -19.95 -5.08
C LEU A 193 -16.99 -21.07 -4.24
N GLU A 194 -18.23 -21.36 -4.58
CA GLU A 194 -19.08 -22.37 -4.03
C GLU A 194 -18.22 -23.62 -4.11
N LYS A 195 -18.19 -24.31 -2.99
CA LYS A 195 -17.65 -25.63 -2.79
C LYS A 195 -18.32 -26.57 -3.80
N LYS A 196 -17.92 -26.47 -5.07
CA LYS A 196 -18.48 -27.21 -6.18
C LYS A 196 -17.50 -28.34 -6.44
N ASP A 197 -17.98 -29.53 -6.11
CA ASP A 197 -17.40 -30.83 -6.39
C ASP A 197 -16.28 -31.30 -5.46
N THR A 198 -16.64 -31.44 -4.18
CA THR A 198 -16.18 -32.62 -3.41
C THR A 198 -17.37 -33.51 -3.04
N GLU A 199 -18.28 -33.73 -3.99
CA GLU A 199 -18.79 -35.10 -4.20
C GLU A 199 -17.70 -35.88 -4.94
N SER A 200 -16.53 -36.04 -4.31
CA SER A 200 -15.75 -37.23 -4.59
C SER A 200 -16.52 -38.35 -3.92
N ASP A 201 -17.20 -39.13 -4.75
CA ASP A 201 -17.74 -40.46 -4.49
C ASP A 201 -16.59 -41.39 -4.03
N VAL A 202 -15.97 -41.07 -2.89
CA VAL A 202 -15.03 -41.94 -2.21
C VAL A 202 -15.90 -43.00 -1.55
N LYS A 203 -16.17 -44.05 -2.32
CA LYS A 203 -16.44 -45.38 -1.79
C LYS A 203 -15.27 -45.77 -0.90
N TRP A 204 -15.36 -45.45 0.39
CA TRP A 204 -14.47 -45.97 1.42
C TRP A 204 -14.79 -47.45 1.67
N TRP A 205 -14.56 -48.32 0.67
CA TRP A 205 -14.73 -49.80 0.64
C TRP A 205 -15.99 -50.36 -0.04
N PRO A 206 -15.80 -51.44 -0.81
CA PRO A 206 -16.54 -52.68 -0.60
C PRO A 206 -15.60 -53.90 -0.42
N PRO A 207 -16.13 -55.02 0.09
CA PRO A 207 -15.46 -55.87 1.06
C PRO A 207 -14.68 -57.05 0.45
N LEU A 208 -13.84 -57.63 1.32
CA LEU A 208 -13.10 -58.91 1.27
C LEU A 208 -11.65 -58.82 0.79
#